data_AF-A0A814SRB3-F1
#
_entry.id   AF-A0A814SRB3-F1
#
_cell.length_a   1.000
_cell.length_b   1.000
_cell.length_c   1.000
_cell.angle_alpha   90.00
_cell.angle_beta   90.00
_cell.angle_gamma   90.00
#
_symmetry.space_group_name_H-M   'P 1'
#
loop_
_entity.id
_entity.type
_entity.pdbx_description
1 polymer ?
#
loop_
_entity_poly.entity_id
_entity_poly.type
_entity_poly.pdbx_seq_one_letter_code
_entity_poly.pdbx_strand_id
1 'polypeptide(L)'
;MSTRGSLSCSDRKSFHKYFVMSGTSEKMLEHFLETYICVTYEEGDTSLDDFLSTYVIFMPINQICARLLSIYKAKPQSRLGENIDLVLQQKVKVIRFILEWYDVSRETFFEDPKINVFLEDLHQLIRVDMKIFSQLKEEIKLIEAIIENDT
;
A
#
# COMPACT_ATOMS: atom_id res chain seq x y z
N MET A 1 -41.29 7.91 27.34
CA MET A 1 -41.34 7.59 25.90
C MET A 1 -40.17 8.30 25.25
N SER A 2 -39.11 7.57 24.92
CA SER A 2 -37.99 8.06 24.14
C SER A 2 -38.44 8.30 22.70
N THR A 3 -38.09 9.45 22.13
CA THR A 3 -37.97 9.57 20.67
C THR A 3 -37.02 10.69 20.30
N ARG A 4 -35.90 10.28 19.68
CA ARG A 4 -35.20 10.88 18.53
C ARG A 4 -34.74 12.35 18.72
N GLY A 5 -33.44 12.63 18.84
CA GLY A 5 -32.38 12.15 17.96
C GLY A 5 -32.34 13.03 16.72
N SER A 6 -31.68 14.18 16.84
CA SER A 6 -31.27 15.02 15.71
C SER A 6 -29.94 15.67 16.09
N LEU A 7 -28.87 14.87 16.09
CA LEU A 7 -27.53 15.42 15.91
C LEU A 7 -27.31 15.53 14.40
N SER A 8 -27.58 16.73 13.89
CA SER A 8 -26.98 17.20 12.65
C SER A 8 -25.48 17.33 12.92
N CYS A 9 -24.69 16.34 12.51
CA CYS A 9 -23.23 16.45 12.56
C CYS A 9 -22.76 17.08 11.25
N SER A 10 -23.00 18.38 11.12
CA SER A 10 -22.20 19.24 10.26
C SER A 10 -20.90 19.55 11.00
N ASP A 11 -20.04 18.55 11.17
CA ASP A 11 -18.66 18.77 11.59
C ASP A 11 -17.76 18.46 10.41
N ARG A 12 -17.54 19.50 9.60
CA ARG A 12 -16.39 19.59 8.71
C ARG A 12 -15.15 19.49 9.59
N LYS A 13 -14.69 18.26 9.81
CA LYS A 13 -13.38 17.98 10.40
C LYS A 13 -12.35 18.42 9.37
N SER A 14 -12.00 19.69 9.47
CA SER A 14 -10.77 20.25 8.96
C SER A 14 -9.65 19.26 9.26
N PHE A 15 -9.13 18.61 8.22
CA PHE A 15 -7.95 17.75 8.20
C PHE A 15 -6.72 18.56 8.63
N HIS A 16 -6.67 18.92 9.91
CA HIS A 16 -5.45 19.33 10.56
C HIS A 16 -4.66 18.04 10.75
N LYS A 17 -3.87 17.76 9.72
CA LYS A 17 -2.89 16.69 9.58
C LYS A 17 -1.89 16.79 10.73
N TYR A 18 -2.26 16.27 11.91
CA TYR A 18 -1.37 16.10 13.05
C TYR A 18 -0.41 14.94 12.76
N PHE A 19 0.60 15.18 11.92
CA PHE A 19 1.74 14.29 11.74
C PHE A 19 2.71 14.45 12.92
N VAL A 20 2.25 14.04 14.10
CA VAL A 20 3.15 13.76 15.23
C VAL A 20 2.63 12.49 15.87
N MET A 21 3.02 11.34 15.32
CA MET A 21 2.90 10.09 16.03
C MET A 21 4.29 9.48 16.17
N SER A 22 4.65 9.18 17.41
CA SER A 22 5.83 8.42 17.86
C SER A 22 5.79 6.97 17.33
N GLY A 23 5.69 6.80 16.02
CA GLY A 23 5.65 5.51 15.34
C GLY A 23 6.90 5.37 14.49
N THR A 24 7.55 4.20 14.56
CA THR A 24 8.56 3.81 13.58
C THR A 24 8.04 4.06 12.16
N SER A 25 8.92 4.35 11.20
CA SER A 25 8.55 4.59 9.81
C SER A 25 7.68 3.47 9.23
N GLU A 26 7.79 2.25 9.78
CA GLU A 26 6.93 1.09 9.52
C GLU A 26 5.44 1.33 9.80
N LYS A 27 5.09 1.98 10.92
CA LYS A 27 3.69 2.27 11.27
C LYS A 27 3.07 3.31 10.34
N MET A 28 3.89 4.23 9.82
CA MET A 28 3.42 5.18 8.81
C MET A 28 3.09 4.46 7.51
N LEU A 29 3.96 3.54 7.07
CA LEU A 29 3.71 2.71 5.89
C LEU A 29 2.42 1.87 6.03
N GLU A 30 2.21 1.25 7.19
CA GLU A 30 0.96 0.53 7.49
C GLU A 30 -0.26 1.45 7.41
N HIS A 31 -0.17 2.64 8.00
CA HIS A 31 -1.25 3.62 7.96
C HIS A 31 -1.58 4.07 6.54
N PHE A 32 -0.56 4.27 5.69
CA PHE A 32 -0.77 4.60 4.27
C PHE A 32 -1.45 3.46 3.52
N LEU A 33 -1.01 2.22 3.71
CA LEU A 33 -1.63 1.03 3.10
C LEU A 33 -3.07 0.80 3.59
N GLU A 34 -3.37 1.08 4.86
CA GLU A 34 -4.69 0.93 5.45
C GLU A 34 -5.65 2.06 5.07
N THR A 35 -5.19 3.31 5.05
CA THR A 35 -6.05 4.49 4.94
C THR A 35 -6.17 4.97 3.50
N TYR A 36 -5.05 5.10 2.79
CA TYR A 36 -5.00 5.76 1.47
C TYR A 36 -5.34 4.83 0.32
N ILE A 37 -5.11 3.51 0.45
CA ILE A 37 -5.47 2.55 -0.60
C ILE A 37 -6.80 1.82 -0.29
N CYS A 38 -7.44 2.10 0.86
CA CYS A 38 -8.76 1.56 1.21
C CYS A 38 -9.89 2.55 0.98
N VAL A 39 -9.64 3.81 1.29
CA VAL A 39 -10.54 4.91 1.00
C VAL A 39 -9.99 5.49 -0.27
N THR A 40 -10.76 5.37 -1.36
CA THR A 40 -10.56 6.02 -2.66
C THR A 40 -9.47 7.08 -2.60
N TYR A 41 -8.35 6.86 -3.32
CA TYR A 41 -7.36 7.90 -3.56
C TYR A 41 -8.12 9.17 -3.97
N GLU A 42 -8.30 10.11 -3.06
CA GLU A 42 -8.99 11.36 -3.37
C GLU A 42 -8.01 12.12 -4.25
N GLU A 43 -8.36 12.35 -5.53
CA GLU A 43 -7.54 13.12 -6.46
C GLU A 43 -7.11 14.44 -5.80
N GLY A 44 -5.84 14.53 -5.38
CA GLY A 44 -5.27 15.70 -4.69
C GLY A 44 -4.58 15.43 -3.35
N ASP A 45 -4.60 14.21 -2.81
CA ASP A 45 -3.89 13.87 -1.57
C ASP A 45 -2.36 13.68 -1.79
N THR A 46 -1.61 14.79 -1.83
CA THR A 46 -0.13 14.81 -2.00
C THR A 46 0.66 14.17 -0.85
N SER A 47 -0.04 13.70 0.18
CA SER A 47 0.60 13.16 1.38
C SER A 47 1.34 11.84 1.17
N LEU A 48 0.90 10.99 0.22
CA LEU A 48 1.65 9.79 -0.11
C LEU A 48 2.91 10.14 -0.91
N ASP A 49 2.79 11.04 -1.87
CA ASP A 49 3.92 11.52 -2.67
C ASP A 49 5.00 12.17 -1.80
N ASP A 50 4.61 12.98 -0.82
CA ASP A 50 5.53 13.59 0.17
C ASP A 50 6.26 12.51 0.97
N PHE A 51 5.56 11.44 1.36
CA PHE A 51 6.16 10.30 2.07
C PHE A 51 7.11 9.53 1.15
N LEU A 52 6.69 9.17 -0.06
CA LEU A 52 7.50 8.46 -1.06
C LEU A 52 8.70 9.27 -1.56
N SER A 53 8.66 10.60 -1.44
CA SER A 53 9.82 11.45 -1.74
C SER A 53 10.84 11.52 -0.60
N THR A 54 10.42 11.24 0.64
CA THR A 54 11.26 11.43 1.84
C THR A 54 11.53 10.14 2.62
N TYR A 55 10.89 9.03 2.27
CA TYR A 55 10.97 7.77 3.03
C TYR A 55 12.41 7.28 3.16
N VAL A 56 13.26 7.47 2.14
CA VAL A 56 14.67 7.05 2.17
C VAL A 56 15.48 7.62 3.35
N ILE A 57 15.06 8.77 3.90
CA ILE A 57 15.72 9.42 5.04
C ILE A 57 15.39 8.70 6.36
N PHE A 58 14.21 8.08 6.45
CA PHE A 58 13.66 7.52 7.70
C PHE A 58 13.40 6.00 7.63
N MET A 59 13.50 5.41 6.45
CA MET A 59 13.28 4.00 6.16
C MET A 59 14.20 3.56 5.02
N PRO A 60 15.26 2.80 5.32
CA PRO A 60 16.08 2.15 4.31
C PRO A 60 15.26 1.25 3.38
N ILE A 61 15.70 1.11 2.12
CA ILE A 61 15.04 0.28 1.09
C ILE A 61 14.75 -1.15 1.57
N ASN A 62 15.67 -1.77 2.29
CA ASN A 62 15.47 -3.13 2.81
C ASN A 62 14.30 -3.22 3.81
N GLN A 63 14.02 -2.15 4.57
CA GLN A 63 12.91 -2.15 5.52
C GLN A 63 11.56 -2.02 4.81
N ILE A 64 11.44 -1.10 3.84
CA ILE A 64 10.19 -0.94 3.07
C ILE A 64 9.86 -2.22 2.27
N CYS A 65 10.85 -2.79 1.58
CA CYS A 65 10.67 -4.03 0.83
C CYS A 65 10.28 -5.20 1.73
N ALA A 66 10.96 -5.38 2.87
CA ALA A 66 10.64 -6.44 3.82
C ALA A 66 9.23 -6.28 4.42
N ARG A 67 8.82 -5.03 4.73
CA ARG A 67 7.49 -4.76 5.28
C ARG A 67 6.41 -5.00 4.24
N LEU A 68 6.58 -4.52 3.00
CA LEU A 68 5.62 -4.76 1.91
C LEU A 68 5.43 -6.26 1.63
N LEU A 69 6.52 -7.04 1.57
CA LEU A 69 6.44 -8.50 1.44
C LEU A 69 5.73 -9.15 2.62
N SER A 70 6.02 -8.71 3.84
CA SER A 70 5.35 -9.21 5.04
C SER A 70 3.84 -8.96 4.99
N ILE A 71 3.42 -7.78 4.52
CA ILE A 71 2.01 -7.42 4.40
C ILE A 71 1.35 -8.22 3.28
N TYR A 72 2.02 -8.43 2.14
CA TYR A 72 1.50 -9.24 1.04
C TYR A 72 1.27 -10.71 1.43
N LYS A 73 2.18 -11.27 2.23
CA LYS A 73 2.12 -12.65 2.74
C LYS A 73 1.20 -12.81 3.95
N ALA A 74 0.88 -11.73 4.66
CA ALA A 74 0.05 -11.80 5.84
C ALA A 74 -1.36 -12.26 5.47
N LYS A 75 -1.88 -13.21 6.27
CA LYS A 75 -3.29 -13.56 6.22
C LYS A 75 -4.06 -12.49 7.01
N PRO A 76 -5.11 -11.87 6.46
CA PRO A 76 -5.94 -10.95 7.21
C PRO A 76 -6.49 -11.68 8.44
N GLN A 77 -6.32 -11.07 9.62
CA GLN A 77 -6.85 -11.60 10.89
C GLN A 77 -8.38 -11.41 10.91
N SER A 78 -9.12 -12.22 10.15
CA SER A 78 -10.57 -12.20 10.22
C SER A 78 -11.04 -13.07 11.39
N ARG A 79 -11.50 -12.43 12.46
CA ARG A 79 -12.39 -13.09 13.43
C ARG A 79 -13.74 -13.24 12.74
N LEU A 80 -14.08 -14.48 12.39
CA LEU A 80 -15.24 -14.91 11.60
C LEU A 80 -15.08 -14.76 10.07
N GLY A 81 -14.80 -15.89 9.43
CA GLY A 81 -14.85 -16.07 7.98
C GLY A 81 -13.60 -15.55 7.29
N GLU A 82 -12.86 -16.46 6.66
CA GLU A 82 -11.83 -16.11 5.67
C GLU A 82 -12.52 -15.38 4.52
N ASN A 83 -12.68 -14.06 4.64
CA ASN A 83 -13.20 -13.27 3.54
C ASN A 83 -12.07 -13.16 2.50
N ILE A 84 -12.09 -14.11 1.56
CA ILE A 84 -11.15 -14.23 0.45
C ILE A 84 -11.01 -12.88 -0.28
N ASP A 85 -12.07 -12.07 -0.31
CA ASP A 85 -12.02 -10.73 -0.89
C ASP A 85 -11.14 -9.76 -0.07
N LEU A 86 -11.16 -9.81 1.27
CA LEU A 86 -10.23 -9.01 2.09
C LEU A 86 -8.76 -9.39 1.83
N VAL A 87 -8.48 -10.68 1.65
CA VAL A 87 -7.13 -11.16 1.30
C VAL A 87 -6.71 -10.58 -0.05
N LEU A 88 -7.60 -10.65 -1.05
CA LEU A 88 -7.37 -10.10 -2.37
C LEU A 88 -7.13 -8.59 -2.32
N GLN A 89 -7.98 -7.86 -1.61
CA GLN A 89 -7.87 -6.41 -1.47
C GLN A 89 -6.53 -6.02 -0.85
N GLN A 90 -6.07 -6.72 0.20
CA GLN A 90 -4.76 -6.48 0.80
C GLN A 90 -3.61 -6.69 -0.20
N LYS A 91 -3.69 -7.74 -1.02
CA LYS A 91 -2.68 -8.02 -2.05
C LYS A 91 -2.66 -6.94 -3.13
N VAL A 92 -3.83 -6.57 -3.65
CA VAL A 92 -3.97 -5.49 -4.64
C VAL A 92 -3.44 -4.16 -4.08
N LYS A 93 -3.72 -3.85 -2.81
CA LYS A 93 -3.22 -2.63 -2.16
C LYS A 93 -1.70 -2.55 -2.16
N VAL A 94 -1.01 -3.64 -1.81
CA VAL A 94 0.46 -3.67 -1.85
C VAL A 94 0.97 -3.42 -3.26
N ILE A 95 0.34 -4.01 -4.28
CA ILE A 95 0.75 -3.82 -5.68
C ILE A 95 0.53 -2.37 -6.12
N ARG A 96 -0.61 -1.77 -5.77
CA ARG A 96 -0.92 -0.36 -6.07
C ARG A 96 0.05 0.59 -5.40
N PHE A 97 0.42 0.33 -4.14
CA PHE A 97 1.45 1.11 -3.45
C PHE A 97 2.78 1.11 -4.23
N ILE A 98 3.19 -0.03 -4.76
CA ILE A 98 4.45 -0.16 -5.51
C ILE A 98 4.39 0.61 -6.83
N LEU A 99 3.23 0.61 -7.49
CA LEU A 99 3.03 1.40 -8.72
C LEU A 99 3.18 2.90 -8.47
N GLU A 100 2.56 3.40 -7.39
CA GLU A 100 2.68 4.79 -6.96
C GLU A 100 4.13 5.11 -6.52
N TRP A 101 4.77 4.20 -5.79
CA TRP A 101 6.16 4.34 -5.39
C TRP A 101 7.10 4.43 -6.60
N TYR A 102 6.86 3.62 -7.64
CA TYR A 102 7.56 3.68 -8.90
C TYR A 102 7.33 5.01 -9.63
N ASP A 103 6.08 5.48 -9.75
CA ASP A 103 5.76 6.74 -10.44
C ASP A 103 6.33 7.98 -9.75
N VAL A 104 6.38 8.00 -8.41
CA VAL A 104 6.97 9.08 -7.62
C VAL A 104 8.51 9.04 -7.68
N SER A 105 9.11 7.84 -7.56
CA SER A 105 10.58 7.71 -7.54
C SER A 105 11.22 7.83 -8.92
N ARG A 106 10.48 7.54 -10.00
CA ARG A 106 10.92 7.65 -11.39
C ARG A 106 12.30 7.03 -11.62
N GLU A 107 13.25 7.83 -12.10
CA GLU A 107 14.60 7.43 -12.49
C GLU A 107 15.42 6.88 -11.32
N THR A 108 15.11 7.24 -10.07
CA THR A 108 15.86 6.79 -8.90
C THR A 108 15.32 5.48 -8.33
N PHE A 109 14.22 4.94 -8.86
CA PHE A 109 13.58 3.75 -8.31
C PHE A 109 14.49 2.52 -8.37
N PHE A 110 15.35 2.40 -9.38
CA PHE A 110 16.22 1.25 -9.56
C PHE A 110 17.67 1.45 -9.07
N GLU A 111 17.95 2.56 -8.37
CA GLU A 111 19.32 2.82 -7.87
C GLU A 111 19.79 1.77 -6.84
N ASP A 112 18.88 1.20 -6.05
CA ASP A 112 19.20 0.13 -5.10
C ASP A 112 18.85 -1.23 -5.71
N PRO A 113 19.84 -2.12 -5.97
CA PRO A 113 19.59 -3.43 -6.56
C PRO A 113 18.70 -4.34 -5.69
N LYS A 114 18.47 -3.99 -4.41
CA LYS A 114 17.53 -4.70 -3.55
C LYS A 114 16.08 -4.56 -4.02
N ILE A 115 15.76 -3.50 -4.77
CA ILE A 115 14.41 -3.29 -5.32
C ILE A 115 14.11 -4.33 -6.39
N ASN A 116 15.08 -4.66 -7.23
CA ASN A 116 14.95 -5.72 -8.24
C ASN A 116 14.71 -7.08 -7.61
N VAL A 117 15.50 -7.45 -6.61
CA VAL A 117 15.31 -8.71 -5.85
C VAL A 117 13.93 -8.74 -5.20
N PHE A 118 13.47 -7.62 -4.63
CA PHE A 118 12.14 -7.51 -4.05
C PHE A 118 11.01 -7.68 -5.08
N LEU A 119 11.13 -7.06 -6.24
CA LEU A 119 10.13 -7.16 -7.31
C LEU A 119 10.06 -8.58 -7.90
N GLU A 120 11.20 -9.23 -8.08
CA GLU A 120 11.27 -10.64 -8.50
C GLU A 120 10.58 -11.55 -7.48
N ASP A 121 10.88 -11.39 -6.19
CA ASP A 121 10.24 -12.16 -5.11
C ASP A 121 8.73 -11.94 -5.09
N LEU A 122 8.28 -10.69 -5.23
CA LEU A 122 6.87 -10.35 -5.27
C LEU A 122 6.18 -10.94 -6.49
N HIS A 123 6.81 -10.86 -7.65
CA HIS A 123 6.30 -11.41 -8.91
C HIS A 123 6.06 -12.92 -8.81
N GLN A 124 7.00 -13.67 -8.22
CA GLN A 124 6.81 -15.10 -7.97
C GLN A 124 5.63 -15.39 -7.03
N LEU A 125 5.44 -14.57 -5.99
CA LEU A 125 4.29 -14.70 -5.09
C LEU A 125 2.97 -14.44 -5.81
N ILE A 126 2.89 -13.38 -6.63
CA ILE A 126 1.70 -13.07 -7.42
C ILE A 126 1.40 -14.21 -8.41
N ARG A 127 2.41 -14.84 -9.03
CA ARG A 127 2.23 -16.01 -9.92
C ARG A 127 1.62 -17.22 -9.21
N VAL A 128 1.92 -17.41 -7.93
CA VAL A 128 1.29 -18.47 -7.14
C VAL A 128 -0.16 -18.07 -6.81
N ASP A 129 -0.37 -16.83 -6.36
CA ASP A 129 -1.68 -16.36 -5.90
C ASP A 129 -2.69 -16.17 -7.04
N MET A 130 -2.25 -15.88 -8.27
CA MET A 130 -3.14 -15.75 -9.43
C MET A 130 -3.87 -17.06 -9.80
N LYS A 131 -3.40 -18.21 -9.30
CA LYS A 131 -4.10 -19.50 -9.42
C LYS A 131 -5.38 -19.54 -8.59
N ILE A 132 -5.43 -18.73 -7.53
CA ILE A 132 -6.55 -18.60 -6.60
C ILE A 132 -7.36 -17.36 -6.93
N PHE A 133 -6.68 -16.25 -7.24
CA PHE A 133 -7.27 -14.94 -7.50
C PHE A 133 -7.10 -14.52 -8.95
N SER A 134 -8.12 -14.71 -9.78
CA SER A 134 -8.05 -14.35 -11.20
C SER A 134 -7.81 -12.85 -11.44
N GLN A 135 -8.20 -11.99 -10.50
CA GLN A 135 -8.03 -10.54 -10.57
C GLN A 135 -6.56 -10.10 -10.53
N LEU A 136 -5.67 -10.91 -9.94
CA LEU A 136 -4.23 -10.59 -9.88
C LEU A 136 -3.53 -10.70 -11.24
N LYS A 137 -4.21 -11.21 -12.28
CA LYS A 137 -3.67 -11.31 -13.64
C LYS A 137 -3.42 -9.97 -14.31
N GLU A 138 -4.19 -8.94 -13.98
CA GLU A 138 -3.91 -7.60 -14.49
C GLU A 138 -2.82 -6.93 -13.67
N GLU A 139 -2.82 -7.13 -12.35
CA GLU A 139 -1.82 -6.59 -11.44
C GLU A 139 -0.40 -7.12 -11.73
N ILE A 140 -0.24 -8.41 -12.08
CA ILE A 140 1.08 -8.96 -12.42
C ILE A 140 1.67 -8.32 -13.69
N LYS A 141 0.83 -7.97 -14.68
CA LYS A 141 1.31 -7.30 -15.90
C LYS A 141 1.86 -5.91 -15.61
N LEU A 142 1.27 -5.22 -14.62
CA LEU A 142 1.75 -3.91 -14.18
C LEU A 142 3.13 -4.01 -13.52
N ILE A 143 3.34 -5.06 -12.70
CA ILE A 143 4.65 -5.35 -12.11
C ILE A 143 5.67 -5.76 -13.19
N GLU A 144 5.29 -6.61 -14.15
CA GLU A 144 6.15 -7.00 -15.27
C GLU A 144 6.58 -5.76 -16.09
N ALA A 145 5.66 -4.83 -16.36
CA ALA A 145 5.98 -3.57 -17.03
C ALA A 145 6.96 -2.69 -16.25
N ILE A 146 6.87 -2.64 -14.91
CA ILE A 146 7.87 -1.94 -14.09
C ILE A 146 9.25 -2.60 -14.25
N ILE A 147 9.32 -3.92 -14.12
CA ILE A 147 10.58 -4.67 -14.22
C ILE A 147 11.20 -4.51 -15.62
N GLU A 148 10.40 -4.50 -16.68
CA GLU A 148 10.88 -4.26 -18.05
C GLU A 148 11.47 -2.86 -18.25
N ASN A 149 10.98 -1.85 -17.53
CA ASN A 149 11.52 -0.47 -17.61
C ASN A 149 12.88 -0.29 -16.92
N ASP A 150 13.35 -1.25 -16.12
CA ASP A 150 14.72 -1.26 -15.57
C ASP A 150 15.78 -1.60 -16.64
N THR A 151 15.36 -2.23 -17.76
CA THR A 151 16.26 -2.79 -18.79
C THR A 151 16.45 -1.85 -19.98
#